data_AF-A0ABD5Z4V0-F1
#
_entry.id   AF-A0ABD5Z4V0-F1
#
_cell.length_a   1.000
_cell.length_b   1.000
_cell.length_c   1.000
_cell.angle_alpha   90.00
_cell.angle_beta   90.00
_cell.angle_gamma   90.00
#
_symmetry.space_group_name_H-M   'P 1'
#
loop_
_entity.id
_entity.type
_entity.pdbx_description
1 polymer ?
#
loop_
_entity_poly.entity_id
_entity_poly.type
_entity_poly.pdbx_seq_one_letter_code
_entity_poly.pdbx_strand_id
1 'polypeptide(L)'
;MSALGLSVGTLVMLLLLLFLVKAVVGMTFAVVGWAGVVAFGLLVGGVATYAGTVVLTDETDFWDALGTTTLSALATFPVAWIPGVGTALAMLVWLAVLEHRTPGEWFAAGVVAAVSWGVAFAVTGVFALFGAHVDAVGVPGV
;
A
#
# COMPACT_ATOMS: atom_id res chain seq x y z
N MET A 1 32.26 37.79 -26.19
CA MET A 1 32.72 37.64 -24.80
C MET A 1 31.52 37.18 -23.98
N SER A 2 31.49 35.95 -23.49
CA SER A 2 30.39 35.45 -22.63
C SER A 2 30.51 36.11 -21.26
N ALA A 3 29.40 36.57 -20.69
CA ALA A 3 29.33 37.45 -19.51
C ALA A 3 29.93 36.89 -18.20
N LEU A 4 30.50 35.68 -18.21
CA LEU A 4 30.99 34.96 -17.02
C LEU A 4 32.38 34.30 -17.21
N GLY A 5 33.03 34.40 -18.37
CA GLY A 5 34.36 33.80 -18.60
C GLY A 5 34.42 32.27 -18.54
N LEU A 6 33.27 31.57 -18.44
CA LEU A 6 33.20 30.11 -18.38
C LEU A 6 33.33 29.49 -19.78
N SER A 7 34.09 28.40 -19.87
CA SER A 7 34.18 27.61 -21.09
C SER A 7 32.87 26.87 -21.35
N VAL A 8 32.58 26.56 -22.63
CA VAL A 8 31.40 25.76 -23.01
C VAL A 8 31.42 24.40 -22.31
N GLY A 9 32.60 23.78 -22.15
CA GLY A 9 32.74 22.53 -21.41
C GLY A 9 32.35 22.66 -19.93
N THR A 10 32.70 23.77 -19.29
CA THR A 10 32.31 24.06 -17.90
C THR A 10 30.80 24.24 -17.77
N LEU A 11 30.16 24.91 -18.73
CA LEU A 11 28.70 25.09 -18.74
C LEU A 11 27.96 23.76 -18.93
N VAL A 12 28.42 22.91 -19.86
CA VAL A 12 27.85 21.57 -20.08
C VAL A 12 28.00 20.71 -18.82
N MET A 13 29.17 20.73 -18.19
CA MET A 13 29.42 19.99 -16.94
C MET A 13 28.48 20.45 -15.81
N LEU A 14 28.28 21.76 -15.65
CA LEU A 14 27.37 22.29 -14.62
C LEU A 14 25.90 21.92 -14.89
N LEU A 15 25.46 21.93 -16.16
CA LEU A 15 24.11 21.51 -16.52
C LEU A 15 23.89 20.01 -16.27
N LEU A 16 24.87 19.17 -16.60
CA LEU A 16 24.83 17.74 -16.30
C LEU A 16 24.81 17.47 -14.79
N LEU A 17 25.60 18.23 -14.01
CA LEU A 17 25.61 18.14 -12.56
C LEU A 17 24.24 18.51 -11.97
N LEU A 18 23.63 19.61 -12.44
CA LEU A 18 22.31 20.05 -11.98
C LEU A 18 21.21 19.05 -12.36
N PHE A 19 21.28 18.48 -13.56
CA PHE A 19 20.37 17.41 -13.98
C PHE A 19 20.50 16.17 -13.09
N LEU A 20 21.73 15.73 -12.82
CA LEU A 20 22.01 14.58 -11.97
C LEU A 20 21.51 14.81 -10.53
N VAL A 21 21.77 15.98 -9.96
CA VAL A 21 21.29 16.35 -8.63
C VAL A 21 19.76 16.34 -8.59
N LYS A 22 19.09 16.93 -9.58
CA LYS A 22 17.61 16.91 -9.66
C LYS A 22 17.07 15.49 -9.80
N ALA A 23 17.71 14.64 -10.58
CA ALA A 23 17.30 13.24 -10.78
C ALA A 23 17.47 12.42 -9.49
N VAL A 24 18.61 12.54 -8.81
CA VAL A 24 18.88 11.83 -7.55
C VAL A 24 17.92 12.29 -6.46
N VAL A 25 17.76 13.61 -6.30
CA VAL A 25 16.83 14.19 -5.30
C VAL A 25 15.38 13.77 -5.59
N GLY A 26 14.94 13.83 -6.86
CA GLY A 26 13.62 13.36 -7.27
C GLY A 26 13.42 11.87 -6.99
N MET A 27 14.43 11.04 -7.24
CA MET A 27 14.38 9.60 -6.95
C MET A 27 14.32 9.32 -5.44
N THR A 28 15.06 10.04 -4.61
CA THR A 28 14.99 9.92 -3.15
C THR A 28 13.61 10.28 -2.62
N PHE A 29 13.02 11.39 -3.08
CA PHE A 29 11.65 11.76 -2.70
C PHE A 29 10.61 10.74 -3.19
N ALA A 30 10.78 10.19 -4.38
CA ALA A 30 9.90 9.15 -4.91
C ALA A 30 9.98 7.87 -4.06
N VAL A 31 11.19 7.43 -3.68
CA VAL A 31 11.39 6.23 -2.85
C VAL A 31 10.88 6.43 -1.42
N VAL A 32 11.16 7.57 -0.79
CA VAL A 32 10.67 7.88 0.57
C VAL A 32 9.14 8.02 0.57
N GLY A 33 8.58 8.67 -0.44
CA GLY A 33 7.13 8.77 -0.62
C GLY A 33 6.50 7.40 -0.79
N TRP A 34 7.07 6.53 -1.63
CA TRP A 34 6.56 5.18 -1.87
C TRP A 34 6.64 4.29 -0.63
N ALA A 35 7.76 4.33 0.10
CA ALA A 35 7.91 3.58 1.35
C ALA A 35 6.89 4.03 2.40
N GLY A 36 6.61 5.34 2.51
CA GLY A 36 5.58 5.87 3.39
C GLY A 36 4.18 5.37 3.03
N VAL A 37 3.84 5.36 1.74
CA VAL A 37 2.54 4.86 1.25
C VAL A 37 2.38 3.37 1.52
N VAL A 38 3.42 2.56 1.26
CA VAL A 38 3.40 1.11 1.54
C VAL A 38 3.27 0.85 3.03
N ALA A 39 4.06 1.53 3.88
CA ALA A 39 4.00 1.35 5.32
C ALA A 39 2.61 1.72 5.88
N PHE A 40 2.05 2.85 5.43
CA PHE A 40 0.69 3.26 5.80
C PHE A 40 -0.36 2.23 5.36
N GLY A 41 -0.30 1.76 4.10
CA GLY A 41 -1.22 0.75 3.58
C GLY A 41 -1.15 -0.57 4.35
N LEU A 42 0.04 -1.01 4.72
CA LEU A 42 0.23 -2.22 5.55
C LEU A 42 -0.32 -2.02 6.97
N LEU A 43 -0.14 -0.85 7.57
CA LEU A 43 -0.70 -0.56 8.89
C LEU A 43 -2.22 -0.54 8.87
N VAL A 44 -2.83 0.14 7.89
CA VAL A 44 -4.29 0.18 7.73
C VAL A 44 -4.83 -1.23 7.47
N GLY A 45 -4.21 -1.99 6.56
CA GLY A 45 -4.62 -3.37 6.29
C GLY A 45 -4.43 -4.30 7.49
N GLY A 46 -3.38 -4.12 8.28
CA GLY A 46 -3.12 -4.88 9.51
C GLY A 46 -4.16 -4.58 10.59
N VAL A 47 -4.50 -3.30 10.81
CA VAL A 47 -5.57 -2.89 11.74
C VAL A 47 -6.92 -3.42 11.29
N ALA A 48 -7.23 -3.31 10.01
CA ALA A 48 -8.45 -3.86 9.42
C ALA A 48 -8.57 -5.37 9.64
N THR A 49 -7.53 -6.12 9.29
CA THR A 49 -7.49 -7.58 9.46
C THR A 49 -7.60 -7.98 10.93
N TYR A 50 -6.88 -7.29 11.82
CA TYR A 50 -6.96 -7.51 13.27
C TYR A 50 -8.38 -7.29 13.81
N ALA A 51 -9.01 -6.19 13.41
CA ALA A 51 -10.39 -5.91 13.82
C ALA A 51 -11.37 -6.97 13.30
N GLY A 52 -11.18 -7.46 12.07
CA GLY A 52 -11.99 -8.55 11.53
C GLY A 52 -11.80 -9.88 12.24
N THR A 53 -10.57 -10.21 12.62
CA THR A 53 -10.30 -11.46 13.36
C THR A 53 -10.83 -11.38 14.78
N VAL A 54 -10.64 -10.27 15.50
CA VAL A 54 -11.17 -10.08 16.87
C VAL A 54 -12.69 -10.26 16.94
N VAL A 55 -13.44 -9.96 15.87
CA VAL A 55 -14.90 -10.17 15.84
C VAL A 55 -15.31 -11.65 15.87
N LEU A 56 -14.45 -12.56 15.43
CA LEU A 56 -14.75 -14.00 15.33
C LEU A 56 -13.84 -14.88 16.20
N THR A 57 -12.63 -14.43 16.49
CA THR A 57 -11.62 -15.15 17.25
C THR A 57 -11.04 -14.23 18.33
N ASP A 58 -11.22 -14.61 19.60
CA ASP A 58 -10.69 -13.88 20.76
C ASP A 58 -9.15 -13.97 20.90
N GLU A 59 -8.48 -14.75 20.04
CA GLU A 59 -7.04 -15.04 20.09
C GLU A 59 -6.33 -14.69 18.77
N THR A 60 -6.22 -13.41 18.43
CA THR A 60 -5.32 -12.99 17.34
C THR A 60 -4.43 -11.85 17.79
N ASP A 61 -3.11 -12.02 17.65
CA ASP A 61 -2.14 -10.95 17.90
C ASP A 61 -2.07 -10.01 16.67
N PHE A 62 -1.83 -8.72 16.91
CA PHE A 62 -1.69 -7.74 15.83
C PHE A 62 -0.59 -8.11 14.84
N TRP A 63 0.51 -8.70 15.32
CA TRP A 63 1.62 -9.13 14.47
C TRP A 63 1.24 -10.25 13.49
N ASP A 64 0.36 -11.16 13.92
CA ASP A 64 -0.16 -12.20 13.04
C ASP A 64 -1.07 -11.61 11.97
N ALA A 65 -1.92 -10.64 12.32
CA ALA A 65 -2.78 -9.92 11.37
C ALA A 65 -1.96 -9.09 10.37
N LEU A 66 -0.89 -8.44 10.83
CA LEU A 66 0.05 -7.71 9.98
C LEU A 66 0.77 -8.67 9.01
N GLY A 67 1.15 -9.86 9.49
CA GLY A 67 1.72 -10.92 8.66
C GLY A 67 0.76 -11.39 7.56
N THR A 68 -0.52 -11.61 7.89
CA THR A 68 -1.57 -11.94 6.89
C THR A 68 -1.62 -10.90 5.79
N THR A 69 -1.71 -9.64 6.21
CA THR A 69 -1.89 -8.50 5.34
C THR A 69 -0.69 -8.34 4.42
N THR A 70 0.51 -8.54 4.96
CA THR A 70 1.75 -8.46 4.19
C THR A 70 1.81 -9.56 3.14
N LEU A 71 1.47 -10.81 3.51
CA LEU A 71 1.43 -11.94 2.57
C LEU A 71 0.40 -11.72 1.47
N SER A 72 -0.81 -11.25 1.81
CA SER A 72 -1.84 -10.94 0.83
C SER A 72 -1.42 -9.78 -0.09
N ALA A 73 -0.80 -8.74 0.45
CA ALA A 73 -0.30 -7.61 -0.36
C ALA A 73 0.76 -8.08 -1.37
N LEU A 74 1.69 -8.94 -0.95
CA LEU A 74 2.71 -9.51 -1.85
C LEU A 74 2.10 -10.45 -2.90
N ALA A 75 1.14 -11.30 -2.51
CA ALA A 75 0.51 -12.25 -3.42
C ALA A 75 -0.35 -11.57 -4.49
N THR A 76 -0.88 -10.38 -4.22
CA THR A 76 -1.77 -9.63 -5.12
C THR A 76 -1.03 -8.63 -6.00
N PHE A 77 0.20 -8.25 -5.62
CA PHE A 77 1.06 -7.35 -6.39
C PHE A 77 1.14 -7.68 -7.90
N PRO A 78 1.28 -8.96 -8.33
CA PRO A 78 1.40 -9.28 -9.76
C PRO A 78 0.13 -9.05 -10.58
N VAL A 79 -1.03 -8.98 -9.92
CA VAL A 79 -2.35 -8.87 -10.58
C VAL A 79 -3.03 -7.52 -10.34
N ALA A 80 -2.49 -6.70 -9.43
CA ALA A 80 -3.03 -5.40 -9.05
C ALA A 80 -3.06 -4.37 -10.20
N TRP A 81 -2.30 -4.58 -11.28
CA TRP A 81 -2.24 -3.67 -12.42
C TRP A 81 -3.47 -3.70 -13.33
N ILE A 82 -4.32 -4.74 -13.23
CA ILE A 82 -5.55 -4.85 -14.03
C ILE A 82 -6.71 -4.23 -13.24
N PRO A 83 -7.28 -3.08 -13.65
CA PRO A 83 -8.40 -2.48 -12.93
C PRO A 83 -9.62 -3.42 -12.89
N GLY A 84 -10.28 -3.52 -11.74
CA GLY A 84 -11.43 -4.40 -11.51
C GLY A 84 -11.07 -5.88 -11.30
N VAL A 85 -10.27 -6.46 -12.20
CA VAL A 85 -9.80 -7.86 -12.08
C VAL A 85 -8.82 -8.00 -10.92
N GLY A 86 -7.88 -7.06 -10.78
CA GLY A 86 -6.92 -7.02 -9.69
C GLY A 86 -7.59 -6.95 -8.33
N THR A 87 -8.67 -6.17 -8.18
CA THR A 87 -9.46 -6.09 -6.96
C THR A 87 -10.18 -7.40 -6.65
N ALA A 88 -10.82 -8.02 -7.65
CA ALA A 88 -11.51 -9.30 -7.47
C ALA A 88 -10.54 -10.42 -7.09
N LEU A 89 -9.41 -10.52 -7.80
CA LEU A 89 -8.34 -11.47 -7.49
C LEU A 89 -7.71 -11.19 -6.14
N ALA A 90 -7.55 -9.92 -5.76
CA ALA A 90 -7.06 -9.57 -4.43
C ALA A 90 -7.98 -10.08 -3.32
N MET A 91 -9.29 -10.01 -3.52
CA MET A 91 -10.27 -10.55 -2.59
C MET A 91 -10.18 -12.08 -2.50
N LEU A 92 -10.07 -12.75 -3.64
CA LEU A 92 -9.93 -14.21 -3.67
C LEU A 92 -8.63 -14.69 -3.02
N VAL A 93 -7.52 -14.01 -3.28
CA VAL A 93 -6.22 -14.31 -2.67
C VAL A 93 -6.27 -14.07 -1.17
N TRP A 94 -6.86 -12.97 -0.72
CA TRP A 94 -6.99 -12.68 0.70
C TRP A 94 -7.88 -13.68 1.43
N LEU A 95 -9.03 -14.06 0.85
CA LEU A 95 -9.88 -15.14 1.37
C LEU A 95 -9.11 -16.47 1.44
N ALA A 96 -8.32 -16.80 0.43
CA ALA A 96 -7.50 -18.01 0.43
C ALA A 96 -6.42 -17.97 1.52
N VAL A 97 -5.80 -16.81 1.79
CA VAL A 97 -4.83 -16.65 2.89
C VAL A 97 -5.52 -16.78 4.26
N LEU A 98 -6.73 -16.23 4.43
CA LEU A 98 -7.52 -16.37 5.65
C LEU A 98 -7.94 -17.83 5.88
N GLU A 99 -8.48 -18.48 4.86
CA GLU A 99 -8.87 -19.90 4.92
C GLU A 99 -7.68 -20.81 5.26
N HIS A 100 -6.48 -20.50 4.76
CA HIS A 100 -5.29 -21.28 5.09
C HIS A 100 -4.95 -21.25 6.59
N ARG A 101 -5.42 -20.24 7.32
CA ARG A 101 -5.26 -20.15 8.79
C ARG A 101 -6.32 -20.92 9.56
N THR A 102 -7.52 -21.07 9.01
CA THR A 102 -8.64 -21.81 9.61
C THR A 102 -9.23 -22.78 8.58
N PRO A 103 -8.57 -23.92 8.33
CA PRO A 103 -8.95 -24.82 7.26
C PRO A 103 -10.36 -25.38 7.46
N GLY A 104 -11.25 -25.16 6.48
CA GLY A 104 -12.63 -25.62 6.47
C GLY A 104 -13.67 -24.55 6.82
N GLU A 105 -13.26 -23.34 7.20
CA GLU A 105 -14.15 -22.30 7.73
C GLU A 105 -14.33 -21.10 6.77
N TRP A 106 -14.59 -21.39 5.49
CA TRP A 106 -14.80 -20.36 4.45
C TRP A 106 -15.82 -19.28 4.82
N PHE A 107 -16.88 -19.65 5.57
CA PHE A 107 -17.86 -18.69 6.06
C PHE A 107 -17.25 -17.70 7.06
N ALA A 108 -16.45 -18.19 8.01
CA ALA A 108 -15.75 -17.35 8.97
C ALA A 108 -14.74 -16.45 8.25
N ALA A 109 -13.96 -16.99 7.31
CA ALA A 109 -13.04 -16.22 6.47
C ALA A 109 -13.78 -15.11 5.70
N GLY A 110 -14.97 -15.39 5.16
CA GLY A 110 -15.83 -14.41 4.49
C GLY A 110 -16.30 -13.28 5.42
N VAL A 111 -16.68 -13.58 6.65
CA VAL A 111 -17.09 -12.58 7.64
C VAL A 111 -15.90 -11.72 8.09
N VAL A 112 -14.74 -12.34 8.38
CA VAL A 112 -13.50 -11.61 8.70
C VAL A 112 -13.15 -10.66 7.56
N ALA A 113 -13.23 -11.15 6.31
CA ALA A 113 -12.93 -10.35 5.14
C ALA A 113 -13.88 -9.15 5.03
N ALA A 114 -15.19 -9.36 5.17
CA ALA A 114 -16.18 -8.29 5.11
C ALA A 114 -16.00 -7.22 6.20
N VAL A 115 -15.78 -7.65 7.45
CA VAL A 115 -15.56 -6.73 8.59
C VAL A 115 -14.28 -5.93 8.40
N SER A 116 -13.19 -6.61 8.05
CA SER A 116 -11.89 -5.97 7.80
C SER A 116 -12.01 -4.91 6.69
N TRP A 117 -12.73 -5.22 5.61
CA TRP A 117 -13.01 -4.25 4.56
C TRP A 117 -13.78 -3.03 5.07
N GLY A 118 -14.84 -3.23 5.86
CA GLY A 118 -15.58 -2.14 6.48
C GLY A 118 -14.70 -1.24 7.34
N VAL A 119 -13.78 -1.84 8.11
CA VAL A 119 -12.80 -1.10 8.92
C VAL A 119 -11.82 -0.33 8.05
N ALA A 120 -11.31 -0.92 6.96
CA ALA A 120 -10.43 -0.24 6.03
C ALA A 120 -11.10 1.00 5.41
N PHE A 121 -12.35 0.88 4.96
CA PHE A 121 -13.16 2.01 4.47
C PHE A 121 -13.37 3.09 5.51
N ALA A 122 -13.66 2.70 6.76
CA ALA A 122 -13.84 3.66 7.84
C ALA A 122 -12.55 4.44 8.11
N VAL A 123 -11.41 3.75 8.17
CA VAL A 123 -10.10 4.38 8.40
C VAL A 123 -9.75 5.33 7.26
N THR A 124 -9.79 4.88 6.01
CA THR A 124 -9.47 5.74 4.86
C THR A 124 -10.45 6.91 4.73
N GLY A 125 -11.73 6.69 5.01
CA GLY A 125 -12.75 7.73 5.05
C GLY A 125 -12.45 8.80 6.12
N VAL A 126 -12.02 8.41 7.31
CA VAL A 126 -11.59 9.36 8.36
C VAL A 126 -10.41 10.20 7.87
N PHE A 127 -9.40 9.60 7.22
CA PHE A 127 -8.29 10.35 6.64
C PHE A 127 -8.73 11.32 5.52
N ALA A 128 -9.69 10.91 4.69
CA ALA A 128 -10.25 11.77 3.66
C ALA A 128 -10.93 13.02 4.23
N LEU A 129 -11.58 12.92 5.41
CA LEU A 129 -12.16 14.09 6.11
C LEU A 129 -11.11 15.14 6.50
N PHE A 130 -9.85 14.73 6.68
CA PHE A 130 -8.72 15.62 6.97
C PHE A 130 -7.95 16.05 5.71
N GLY A 131 -8.47 15.76 4.51
CA GLY A 131 -7.86 16.12 3.23
C GLY A 131 -6.74 15.18 2.76
N ALA A 132 -6.55 14.03 3.43
CA ALA A 132 -5.63 13.00 3.00
C ALA A 132 -6.36 11.97 2.12
N HIS A 133 -6.21 12.11 0.80
CA HIS A 133 -6.71 11.12 -0.16
C HIS A 133 -5.72 9.98 -0.25
N VAL A 134 -6.05 8.84 0.35
CA VAL A 134 -5.20 7.64 0.35
C VAL A 134 -5.95 6.51 -0.32
N ASP A 135 -5.40 6.03 -1.43
CA ASP A 135 -5.88 4.81 -2.08
C ASP A 135 -5.37 3.59 -1.30
N ALA A 136 -6.28 2.84 -0.69
CA ALA A 136 -5.93 1.54 -0.12
C ALA A 136 -6.00 0.49 -1.24
N VAL A 137 -4.96 -0.35 -1.35
CA VAL A 137 -4.91 -1.44 -2.34
C VAL A 137 -6.14 -2.34 -2.16
N GLY A 138 -6.97 -2.42 -3.21
CA GLY A 138 -8.20 -3.21 -3.21
C GLY A 138 -9.47 -2.47 -2.78
N VAL A 139 -9.36 -1.23 -2.28
CA VAL A 139 -10.52 -0.37 -2.02
C VAL A 139 -10.70 0.58 -3.22
N PRO A 140 -11.79 0.48 -3.99
CA PRO A 140 -12.10 1.49 -5.00
C PRO A 140 -12.18 2.86 -4.33
N GLY A 141 -11.45 3.84 -4.85
CA GLY A 141 -11.45 5.20 -4.33
C GLY A 141 -12.87 5.77 -4.29
N VAL A 142 -13.15 6.52 -3.22
CA VAL A 142 -14.31 7.42 -3.14
C VAL A 142 -13.99 8.76 -3.79
#